data_AF-A0A496SJF4-F1
#
_entry.id   AF-A0A496SJF4-F1
#
_cell.length_a   1.000
_cell.length_b   1.000
_cell.length_c   1.000
_cell.angle_alpha   90.00
_cell.angle_beta   90.00
_cell.angle_gamma   90.00
#
_symmetry.space_group_name_H-M   'P 1'
#
loop_
_entity.id
_entity.type
_entity.pdbx_description
1 polymer ?
#
loop_
_entity_poly.entity_id
_entity_poly.type
_entity_poly.pdbx_seq_one_letter_code
_entity_poly.pdbx_strand_id
1 'polypeptide(L)'
;SRAGKIGMEVGSLREKILIALLIYKFGEENVETDIPITEPEVDVRLFGEPISIKTITSRGFGGVKLIWTVDPQKAKEFREGYRPCCDILLVQINWGGIGGFHYIPLEVQRRLFAAIGRERYIKLPKPGTNPRGVEITKEALEALVEDKASRVIEICWEKTEIEYNPYRRWIDYWMEDTE
;
A
#
# COMPACT_ATOMS: atom_id res chain seq x y z
N SER A 1 2.95 -4.94 16.45
CA SER A 1 4.40 -4.75 16.58
C SER A 1 4.94 -5.75 17.59
N ARG A 2 6.23 -6.07 17.54
CA ARG A 2 6.90 -6.90 18.55
C ARG A 2 8.20 -6.23 18.97
N ALA A 3 8.36 -5.98 20.27
CA ALA A 3 9.50 -5.25 20.83
C ALA A 3 9.77 -3.90 20.11
N GLY A 4 8.72 -3.11 19.88
CA GLY A 4 8.81 -1.81 19.20
C GLY A 4 9.05 -1.88 17.68
N LYS A 5 9.29 -3.07 17.10
CA LYS A 5 9.43 -3.25 15.65
C LYS A 5 8.06 -3.52 15.01
N ILE A 6 7.76 -2.77 13.97
CA ILE A 6 6.54 -2.91 13.18
C ILE A 6 6.79 -3.97 12.11
N GLY A 7 5.96 -5.01 12.08
CA GLY A 7 6.02 -6.02 11.03
C GLY A 7 5.25 -5.59 9.79
N MET A 8 5.38 -6.38 8.72
CA MET A 8 4.78 -6.05 7.42
C MET A 8 3.25 -6.16 7.43
N GLU A 9 2.69 -6.93 8.35
CA GLU A 9 1.25 -7.08 8.58
C GLU A 9 0.53 -5.77 8.91
N VAL A 10 1.27 -4.74 9.33
CA VAL A 10 0.73 -3.40 9.53
C VAL A 10 0.11 -2.83 8.25
N GLY A 11 0.58 -3.25 7.08
CA GLY A 11 0.04 -2.83 5.79
C GLY A 11 -1.44 -3.16 5.67
N SER A 12 -1.79 -4.43 5.90
CA SER A 12 -3.18 -4.90 5.88
C SER A 12 -4.05 -4.24 6.95
N LEU A 13 -3.48 -3.87 8.11
CA LEU A 13 -4.24 -3.11 9.11
C LEU A 13 -4.54 -1.68 8.63
N ARG A 14 -3.57 -1.01 8.01
CA ARG A 14 -3.73 0.35 7.49
C ARG A 14 -4.69 0.39 6.30
N GLU A 15 -4.66 -0.63 5.46
CA GLU A 15 -5.62 -0.83 4.37
C GLU A 15 -7.06 -0.79 4.88
N LYS A 16 -7.38 -1.55 5.95
CA LYS A 16 -8.70 -1.52 6.58
C LYS A 16 -9.12 -0.13 7.07
N ILE A 17 -8.19 0.69 7.57
CA ILE A 17 -8.47 2.06 8.00
C ILE A 17 -8.86 2.93 6.79
N LEU A 18 -8.18 2.77 5.66
CA LEU A 18 -8.45 3.53 4.45
C LEU A 18 -9.75 3.08 3.77
N ILE A 19 -10.03 1.78 3.77
CA ILE A 19 -11.33 1.25 3.33
C ILE A 19 -12.46 1.80 4.20
N ALA A 20 -12.29 1.84 5.52
CA ALA A 20 -13.28 2.42 6.44
C ALA A 20 -13.53 3.92 6.16
N LEU A 21 -12.51 4.68 5.73
CA LEU A 21 -12.69 6.06 5.27
C LEU A 21 -13.58 6.14 4.01
N LEU A 22 -13.40 5.24 3.04
CA LEU A 22 -14.25 5.17 1.86
C LEU A 22 -15.69 4.83 2.23
N ILE A 23 -15.88 3.82 3.09
CA ILE A 23 -17.21 3.43 3.62
C ILE A 23 -17.87 4.62 4.31
N TYR A 24 -17.16 5.29 5.22
CA TYR A 24 -17.68 6.47 5.92
C TYR A 24 -18.13 7.58 4.96
N LYS A 25 -17.35 7.81 3.89
CA LYS A 25 -17.59 8.91 2.95
C LYS A 25 -18.68 8.61 1.91
N PHE A 26 -18.79 7.36 1.49
CA PHE A 26 -19.56 6.94 0.32
C PHE A 26 -20.65 5.90 0.61
N GLY A 27 -20.74 5.35 1.82
CA GLY A 27 -21.70 4.30 2.19
C GLY A 27 -21.17 2.88 1.92
N GLU A 28 -21.58 1.91 2.74
CA GLU A 28 -21.18 0.50 2.62
C GLU A 28 -21.65 -0.10 1.29
N GLU A 29 -22.81 0.31 0.80
CA GLU A 29 -23.40 -0.17 -0.46
C GLU A 29 -22.58 0.21 -1.71
N ASN A 30 -21.67 1.18 -1.58
CA ASN A 30 -20.85 1.69 -2.67
C ASN A 30 -19.38 1.23 -2.58
N VAL A 31 -19.04 0.45 -1.55
CA VAL A 31 -17.67 0.01 -1.29
C VAL A 31 -17.62 -1.51 -1.15
N GLU A 32 -17.07 -2.18 -2.17
CA GLU A 32 -16.90 -3.63 -2.17
C GLU A 32 -15.56 -3.99 -1.53
N THR A 33 -15.63 -4.64 -0.36
CA THR A 33 -14.45 -5.02 0.43
C THR A 33 -14.11 -6.50 0.38
N ASP A 34 -15.02 -7.35 -0.11
CA ASP A 34 -14.83 -8.80 -0.21
C ASP A 34 -14.01 -9.15 -1.47
N ILE A 35 -12.81 -8.58 -1.54
CA ILE A 35 -11.85 -8.84 -2.61
C ILE A 35 -10.91 -9.96 -2.15
N PRO A 36 -10.73 -11.04 -2.93
CA PRO A 36 -9.79 -12.09 -2.57
C PRO A 36 -8.38 -11.54 -2.38
N ILE A 37 -7.69 -11.94 -1.31
CA ILE A 37 -6.28 -11.55 -1.08
C ILE A 37 -5.32 -12.00 -2.20
N THR A 38 -5.78 -12.92 -3.06
CA THR A 38 -5.06 -13.39 -4.25
C THR A 38 -5.32 -12.53 -5.50
N GLU A 39 -6.30 -11.62 -5.45
CA GLU A 39 -6.58 -10.70 -6.55
C GLU A 39 -5.37 -9.78 -6.76
N PRO A 40 -4.81 -9.72 -7.97
CA PRO A 40 -3.65 -8.88 -8.20
C PRO A 40 -3.98 -7.38 -8.06
N GLU A 41 -3.30 -6.72 -7.12
CA GLU A 41 -3.35 -5.27 -6.84
C GLU A 41 -4.64 -4.71 -6.27
N VAL A 42 -5.81 -5.29 -6.54
CA VAL A 42 -7.09 -4.72 -6.11
C VAL A 42 -7.31 -5.02 -4.62
N ASP A 43 -7.45 -3.96 -3.84
CA ASP A 43 -7.70 -4.06 -2.40
C ASP A 43 -9.15 -3.71 -2.04
N VAL A 44 -9.81 -2.88 -2.87
CA VAL A 44 -11.21 -2.46 -2.70
C VAL A 44 -11.79 -2.00 -4.04
N ARG A 45 -13.12 -2.05 -4.20
CA ARG A 45 -13.81 -1.34 -5.29
C ARG A 45 -14.71 -0.24 -4.74
N LEU A 46 -14.69 0.92 -5.38
CA LEU A 46 -15.55 2.07 -5.06
C LEU A 46 -16.42 2.37 -6.28
N PHE A 47 -17.75 2.28 -6.13
CA PHE A 47 -18.69 2.34 -7.25
C PHE A 47 -18.33 1.36 -8.40
N GLY A 48 -17.85 0.16 -8.06
CA GLY A 48 -17.39 -0.87 -9.00
C GLY A 48 -15.95 -0.68 -9.54
N GLU A 49 -15.36 0.49 -9.36
CA GLU A 49 -14.02 0.80 -9.87
C GLU A 49 -12.91 0.29 -8.93
N PRO A 50 -11.90 -0.44 -9.43
CA PRO A 50 -10.87 -1.04 -8.59
C PRO A 50 -9.82 -0.03 -8.10
N ILE A 51 -9.45 -0.15 -6.83
CA ILE A 51 -8.44 0.68 -6.17
C ILE A 51 -7.40 -0.23 -5.51
N SER A 52 -6.13 0.06 -5.75
CA SER A 52 -5.02 -0.45 -4.94
C SER A 52 -4.65 0.52 -3.83
N ILE A 53 -4.52 0.01 -2.61
CA ILE A 53 -4.13 0.73 -1.42
C ILE A 53 -2.69 0.35 -1.06
N LYS A 54 -1.81 1.33 -1.01
CA LYS A 54 -0.40 1.13 -0.66
C LYS A 54 -0.01 2.05 0.48
N THR A 55 0.75 1.54 1.44
CA THR A 55 1.31 2.38 2.52
C THR A 55 2.82 2.21 2.61
N ILE A 56 3.51 3.32 2.85
CA ILE A 56 4.96 3.32 3.08
C ILE A 56 5.31 4.15 4.29
N THR A 57 6.39 3.77 4.96
CA THR A 57 6.98 4.56 6.03
C THR A 57 8.38 4.97 5.60
N SER A 58 8.50 6.16 5.03
CA SER A 58 9.75 6.68 4.46
C SER A 58 9.65 8.18 4.13
N ARG A 59 10.80 8.86 4.16
CA ARG A 59 10.91 10.26 3.71
C ARG A 59 10.79 10.44 2.19
N GLY A 60 10.97 9.38 1.41
CA GLY A 60 10.83 9.40 -0.05
C GLY A 60 10.01 8.21 -0.56
N PHE A 61 9.88 8.09 -1.88
CA PHE A 61 8.94 7.18 -2.54
C PHE A 61 9.57 5.87 -3.06
N GLY A 62 10.38 5.21 -2.23
CA GLY A 62 11.06 3.96 -2.59
C GLY A 62 10.48 2.73 -1.89
N GLY A 63 10.60 1.55 -2.51
CA GLY A 63 10.33 0.26 -1.86
C GLY A 63 8.88 -0.22 -1.91
N VAL A 64 8.00 0.51 -2.61
CA VAL A 64 6.59 0.11 -2.82
C VAL A 64 6.51 -1.13 -3.71
N LYS A 65 5.78 -2.15 -3.27
CA LYS A 65 5.64 -3.41 -4.00
C LYS A 65 4.49 -3.36 -5.01
N LEU A 66 4.77 -3.92 -6.19
CA LEU A 66 3.76 -4.28 -7.18
C LEU A 66 3.31 -5.73 -6.99
N ILE A 67 4.22 -6.62 -6.55
CA ILE A 67 3.91 -8.02 -6.20
C ILE A 67 4.94 -8.56 -5.20
N TRP A 68 4.50 -9.46 -4.32
CA TRP A 68 5.32 -10.10 -3.28
C TRP A 68 6.07 -11.35 -3.76
N THR A 69 6.62 -11.34 -4.99
CA THR A 69 7.45 -12.44 -5.52
C THR A 69 8.95 -12.09 -5.50
N VAL A 70 9.75 -13.03 -5.02
CA VAL A 70 11.23 -12.96 -5.02
C VAL A 70 11.86 -13.98 -5.96
N ASP A 71 11.07 -14.89 -6.51
CA ASP A 71 11.53 -15.86 -7.49
C ASP A 71 11.95 -15.12 -8.78
N PRO A 72 13.19 -15.27 -9.27
CA PRO A 72 13.68 -14.51 -10.41
C PRO A 72 12.88 -14.71 -11.69
N GLN A 73 12.41 -15.93 -11.94
CA GLN A 73 11.67 -16.28 -13.15
C GLN A 73 10.27 -15.66 -13.11
N LYS A 74 9.53 -15.87 -12.02
CA LYS A 74 8.21 -15.25 -11.81
C LYS A 74 8.27 -13.72 -11.76
N ALA A 75 9.33 -13.15 -11.19
CA ALA A 75 9.53 -11.70 -11.17
C ALA A 75 9.73 -11.15 -12.59
N LYS A 76 10.46 -11.87 -13.44
CA LYS A 76 10.64 -11.52 -14.85
C LYS A 76 9.32 -11.65 -15.61
N GLU A 77 8.61 -12.77 -15.47
CA GLU A 77 7.30 -12.99 -16.07
C GLU A 77 6.29 -11.90 -15.68
N PHE A 78 6.25 -11.54 -14.39
CA PHE A 78 5.44 -10.44 -13.89
C PHE A 78 5.78 -9.15 -14.63
N ARG A 79 7.05 -8.76 -14.69
CA ARG A 79 7.47 -7.52 -15.37
C ARG A 79 7.06 -7.51 -16.83
N GLU A 80 7.13 -8.64 -17.52
CA GLU A 80 6.78 -8.71 -18.94
C GLU A 80 5.27 -8.60 -19.20
N GLY A 81 4.45 -9.16 -18.30
CA GLY A 81 2.98 -9.13 -18.38
C GLY A 81 2.31 -7.94 -17.69
N TYR A 82 3.01 -7.24 -16.80
CA TYR A 82 2.44 -6.20 -15.95
C TYR A 82 1.89 -5.02 -16.75
N ARG A 83 0.68 -4.58 -16.39
CA ARG A 83 0.11 -3.30 -16.78
C ARG A 83 -0.65 -2.72 -15.59
N PRO A 84 -0.54 -1.41 -15.31
CA PRO A 84 -1.42 -0.76 -14.34
C PRO A 84 -2.89 -1.03 -14.67
N CYS A 85 -3.66 -1.47 -13.67
CA CYS A 85 -5.04 -1.91 -13.85
C CYS A 85 -6.05 -1.21 -12.92
N CYS A 86 -5.59 -0.48 -11.90
CA CYS A 86 -6.43 0.18 -10.91
C CYS A 86 -5.86 1.55 -10.53
N ASP A 87 -6.71 2.39 -9.95
CA ASP A 87 -6.28 3.62 -9.29
C ASP A 87 -5.43 3.29 -8.05
N ILE A 88 -4.54 4.18 -7.63
CA ILE A 88 -3.74 3.99 -6.40
C ILE A 88 -4.13 5.03 -5.35
N LEU A 89 -4.42 4.54 -4.15
CA LEU A 89 -4.41 5.28 -2.90
C LEU A 89 -3.09 4.99 -2.17
N LEU A 90 -2.18 5.95 -2.15
CA LEU A 90 -0.88 5.83 -1.49
C LEU A 90 -0.82 6.68 -0.22
N VAL A 91 -0.51 6.07 0.92
CA VAL A 91 -0.18 6.81 2.14
C VAL A 91 1.32 6.78 2.40
N GLN A 92 1.95 7.95 2.32
CA GLN A 92 3.31 8.19 2.76
C GLN A 92 3.31 8.63 4.22
N ILE A 93 3.79 7.75 5.09
CA ILE A 93 3.94 8.01 6.53
C ILE A 93 5.34 8.52 6.79
N ASN A 94 5.45 9.75 7.31
CA ASN A 94 6.73 10.39 7.60
C ASN A 94 6.75 10.93 9.05
N TRP A 95 6.91 10.05 10.03
CA TRP A 95 6.91 10.43 11.45
C TRP A 95 7.84 11.60 11.78
N GLY A 96 7.30 12.62 12.45
CA GLY A 96 8.00 13.86 12.81
C GLY A 96 8.18 14.83 11.64
N GLY A 97 7.44 14.63 10.54
CA GLY A 97 7.50 15.49 9.37
C GLY A 97 6.22 15.41 8.52
N ILE A 98 6.29 16.00 7.33
CA ILE A 98 5.18 16.03 6.37
C ILE A 98 5.27 14.78 5.49
N GLY A 99 4.17 14.04 5.43
CA GLY A 99 3.92 13.02 4.43
C GLY A 99 2.62 13.36 3.70
N GLY A 100 1.98 12.37 3.09
CA GLY A 100 0.79 12.63 2.30
C GLY A 100 -0.10 11.41 2.09
N PHE A 101 -1.38 11.68 1.90
CA PHE A 101 -2.34 10.74 1.36
C PHE A 101 -2.62 11.12 -0.10
N HIS A 102 -2.11 10.31 -1.01
CA HIS A 102 -2.10 10.55 -2.44
C HIS A 102 -3.16 9.70 -3.14
N TYR A 103 -3.88 10.32 -4.07
CA TYR A 103 -4.66 9.64 -5.10
C TYR A 103 -3.93 9.77 -6.43
N ILE A 104 -3.64 8.63 -7.06
CA ILE A 104 -2.92 8.52 -8.33
C ILE A 104 -3.85 7.81 -9.33
N PRO A 105 -4.43 8.54 -10.29
CA PRO A 105 -5.31 7.94 -11.29
C PRO A 105 -4.60 6.89 -12.15
N LEU A 106 -5.32 5.84 -12.55
CA LEU A 106 -4.88 4.80 -13.47
C LEU A 106 -4.37 5.38 -14.79
N GLU A 107 -5.04 6.43 -15.30
CA GLU A 107 -4.64 7.08 -16.55
C GLU A 107 -3.25 7.74 -16.43
N VAL A 108 -2.93 8.31 -15.27
CA VAL A 108 -1.59 8.86 -14.99
C VAL A 108 -0.55 7.74 -15.00
N GLN A 109 -0.87 6.60 -14.36
CA GLN A 109 -0.01 5.42 -14.34
C GLN A 109 0.23 4.88 -15.75
N ARG A 110 -0.81 4.75 -16.57
CA ARG A 110 -0.71 4.26 -17.96
C ARG A 110 0.11 5.19 -18.84
N ARG A 111 -0.14 6.51 -18.75
CA ARG A 111 0.63 7.51 -19.49
C ARG A 111 2.11 7.45 -19.12
N LEU A 112 2.44 7.42 -17.83
CA LEU A 112 3.83 7.34 -17.39
C LEU A 112 4.47 6.01 -17.82
N PHE A 113 3.76 4.88 -17.61
CA PHE A 113 4.22 3.55 -17.98
C PHE A 113 4.57 3.46 -19.47
N ALA A 114 3.73 4.03 -20.33
CA ALA A 114 3.98 4.12 -21.77
C ALA A 114 5.19 5.00 -22.11
N ALA A 115 5.40 6.09 -21.37
CA ALA A 115 6.47 7.05 -21.62
C ALA A 115 7.87 6.54 -21.21
N ILE A 116 7.98 5.90 -20.03
CA ILE A 116 9.30 5.50 -19.48
C ILE A 116 9.66 4.04 -19.76
N GLY A 117 8.67 3.21 -20.12
CA GLY A 117 8.85 1.78 -20.35
C GLY A 117 8.90 0.95 -19.06
N ARG A 118 8.67 -0.35 -19.20
CA ARG A 118 8.53 -1.28 -18.06
C ARG A 118 9.81 -1.42 -17.24
N GLU A 119 10.97 -1.33 -17.86
CA GLU A 119 12.28 -1.49 -17.21
C GLU A 119 12.58 -0.35 -16.24
N ARG A 120 12.11 0.85 -16.57
CA ARG A 120 12.23 2.03 -15.70
C ARG A 120 11.05 2.20 -14.77
N TYR A 121 9.90 1.61 -15.06
CA TYR A 121 8.77 1.60 -14.15
C TYR A 121 8.90 0.52 -13.06
N ILE A 122 9.45 -0.64 -13.41
CA ILE A 122 9.46 -1.85 -12.57
C ILE A 122 10.88 -2.24 -12.20
N LYS A 123 11.14 -2.28 -10.90
CA LYS A 123 12.40 -2.74 -10.32
C LYS A 123 12.29 -4.20 -9.87
N LEU A 124 13.06 -5.06 -10.52
CA LEU A 124 13.18 -6.47 -10.13
C LEU A 124 13.93 -6.62 -8.79
N PRO A 125 13.64 -7.69 -8.02
CA PRO A 125 14.41 -8.04 -6.83
C PRO A 125 15.91 -8.20 -7.15
N LYS A 126 16.80 -7.63 -6.34
CA LYS A 126 18.25 -7.73 -6.55
C LYS A 126 18.77 -9.11 -6.12
N PRO A 127 19.42 -9.89 -7.02
CA PRO A 127 20.03 -11.17 -6.65
C PRO A 127 21.08 -11.02 -5.53
N GLY A 128 21.17 -12.01 -4.64
CA GLY A 128 22.11 -11.99 -3.52
C GLY A 128 21.74 -11.02 -2.39
N THR A 129 20.52 -10.46 -2.40
CA THR A 129 19.96 -9.69 -1.28
C THR A 129 18.74 -10.41 -0.70
N ASN A 130 18.11 -9.84 0.34
CA ASN A 130 16.88 -10.39 0.94
C ASN A 130 15.65 -9.52 0.61
N PRO A 131 15.26 -9.39 -0.67
CA PRO A 131 14.12 -8.58 -1.07
C PRO A 131 12.81 -9.24 -0.62
N ARG A 132 11.70 -8.51 -0.82
CA ARG A 132 10.35 -8.98 -0.49
C ARG A 132 9.40 -8.98 -1.68
N GLY A 133 9.84 -8.53 -2.85
CA GLY A 133 8.95 -8.38 -3.99
C GLY A 133 9.52 -7.48 -5.07
N VAL A 134 8.85 -7.51 -6.22
CA VAL A 134 9.03 -6.57 -7.33
C VAL A 134 8.49 -5.20 -6.89
N GLU A 135 9.23 -4.14 -7.19
CA GLU A 135 8.92 -2.77 -6.79
C GLU A 135 8.52 -1.91 -7.99
N ILE A 136 7.69 -0.90 -7.76
CA ILE A 136 7.70 0.29 -8.61
C ILE A 136 9.00 1.05 -8.34
N THR A 137 9.65 1.58 -9.37
CA THR A 137 10.87 2.36 -9.15
C THR A 137 10.56 3.64 -8.38
N LYS A 138 11.56 4.13 -7.65
CA LYS A 138 11.49 5.44 -6.98
C LYS A 138 11.17 6.55 -7.97
N GLU A 139 11.88 6.56 -9.11
CA GLU A 139 11.67 7.53 -10.19
C GLU A 139 10.23 7.53 -10.69
N ALA A 140 9.66 6.35 -10.96
CA ALA A 140 8.29 6.26 -11.44
C ALA A 140 7.31 6.75 -10.38
N LEU A 141 7.47 6.33 -9.12
CA LEU A 141 6.54 6.73 -8.06
C LEU A 141 6.60 8.23 -7.75
N GLU A 142 7.78 8.85 -7.78
CA GLU A 142 7.95 10.31 -7.68
C GLU A 142 7.22 11.03 -8.81
N ALA A 143 7.42 10.61 -10.06
CA ALA A 143 6.72 11.19 -11.20
C ALA A 143 5.19 11.03 -11.13
N LEU A 144 4.69 9.93 -10.57
CA LEU A 144 3.26 9.72 -10.38
C LEU A 144 2.65 10.65 -9.34
N VAL A 145 3.31 10.82 -8.18
CA VAL A 145 2.78 11.68 -7.11
C VAL A 145 2.88 13.17 -7.44
N GLU A 146 3.85 13.56 -8.27
CA GLU A 146 4.05 14.94 -8.74
C GLU A 146 3.18 15.30 -9.95
N ASP A 147 2.50 14.34 -10.59
CA ASP A 147 1.64 14.60 -11.73
C ASP A 147 0.47 15.52 -11.35
N LYS A 148 0.19 16.50 -12.20
CA LYS A 148 -0.90 17.48 -11.99
C LYS A 148 -2.30 16.87 -11.82
N ALA A 149 -2.53 15.66 -12.35
CA ALA A 149 -3.80 14.97 -12.22
C ALA A 149 -3.88 14.14 -10.93
N SER A 150 -2.74 13.83 -10.31
CA SER A 150 -2.69 13.28 -8.97
C SER A 150 -3.15 14.31 -7.95
N ARG A 151 -3.64 13.82 -6.81
CA ARG A 151 -4.14 14.65 -5.71
C ARG A 151 -3.46 14.21 -4.43
N VAL A 152 -3.21 15.16 -3.53
CA VAL A 152 -2.60 14.88 -2.24
C VAL A 152 -3.32 15.66 -1.14
N ILE A 153 -3.53 15.00 -0.02
CA ILE A 153 -3.80 15.63 1.28
C ILE A 153 -2.50 15.51 2.07
N GLU A 154 -1.85 16.63 2.33
CA GLU A 154 -0.65 16.66 3.16
C GLU A 154 -0.99 16.33 4.61
N ILE A 155 -0.13 15.55 5.27
CA ILE A 155 -0.32 15.10 6.65
C ILE A 155 0.94 15.38 7.45
N CYS A 156 0.82 16.15 8.53
CA CYS A 156 1.84 16.25 9.56
C CYS A 156 1.76 15.01 10.47
N TRP A 157 2.75 14.12 10.39
CA TRP A 157 2.73 12.86 11.13
C TRP A 157 3.33 13.03 12.53
N GLU A 158 2.51 13.46 13.46
CA GLU A 158 2.87 13.58 14.86
C GLU A 158 2.63 12.27 15.61
N LYS A 159 3.57 11.89 16.47
CA LYS A 159 3.40 10.73 17.34
C LYS A 159 2.69 11.16 18.62
N THR A 160 1.59 10.50 18.93
CA THR A 160 0.97 10.56 20.25
C THR A 160 1.44 9.39 21.09
N GLU A 161 1.73 9.62 22.37
CA GLU A 161 1.96 8.53 23.31
C GLU A 161 0.63 7.85 23.61
N ILE A 162 0.56 6.55 23.29
CA ILE A 162 -0.60 5.71 23.56
C ILE A 162 -0.07 4.45 24.23
N GLU A 163 -0.57 4.17 25.43
CA GLU A 163 -0.28 2.91 26.11
C GLU A 163 -1.20 1.81 25.56
N TYR A 164 -0.63 0.73 25.06
CA TYR A 164 -1.37 -0.40 24.51
C TYR A 164 -0.66 -1.72 24.81
N ASN A 165 -1.36 -2.62 25.51
CA ASN A 165 -0.90 -3.99 25.74
C ASN A 165 -1.55 -4.96 24.74
N PRO A 166 -0.82 -5.48 23.75
CA PRO A 166 -1.38 -6.35 22.71
C PRO A 166 -1.85 -7.72 23.23
N TYR A 167 -1.50 -8.09 24.46
CA TYR A 167 -1.85 -9.37 25.06
C TYR A 167 -3.09 -9.29 25.95
N ARG A 168 -3.48 -8.08 26.40
CA ARG A 168 -4.51 -7.90 27.43
C ARG A 168 -5.81 -8.60 27.07
N ARG A 169 -6.33 -8.34 25.86
CA ARG A 169 -7.54 -8.99 25.35
C ARG A 169 -7.50 -10.52 25.40
N TRP A 170 -6.36 -11.12 25.06
CA TRP A 170 -6.22 -12.58 25.04
C TRP A 170 -6.12 -13.16 26.44
N ILE A 171 -5.44 -12.46 27.36
CA ILE A 171 -5.37 -12.84 28.77
C ILE A 171 -6.76 -12.82 29.38
N ASP A 172 -7.54 -11.76 29.13
CA ASP A 172 -8.91 -11.63 29.64
C ASP A 172 -9.78 -12.82 29.18
N TYR A 173 -9.72 -13.22 27.90
CA TYR A 173 -10.43 -14.42 27.41
C TYR A 173 -10.01 -15.73 28.08
N TRP A 174 -8.73 -15.92 28.40
CA TRP A 174 -8.28 -17.13 29.12
C TRP A 174 -8.75 -17.16 30.57
N MET A 175 -9.01 -15.99 31.16
CA MET A 175 -9.50 -15.88 32.54
C MET A 175 -11.01 -16.09 32.64
N GLU A 176 -11.78 -15.76 31.60
CA GLU A 176 -13.24 -15.95 31.57
C GLU A 176 -13.68 -17.42 31.71
N ASP A 177 -12.85 -18.39 31.30
CA ASP A 177 -13.13 -19.84 31.42
C ASP A 177 -12.80 -20.43 32.82
N THR A 178 -12.41 -19.61 33.79
CA THR A 178 -12.05 -20.07 35.16
C THR A 178 -13.09 -19.76 36.25
N GLU A 179 -14.29 -19.29 35.87
CA GLU A 179 -15.49 -19.17 36.74
C GLU A 179 -16.55 -20.23 36.43
#